data_AF-A0A327J464-F1
#
_entry.id   AF-A0A327J464-F1
#
_cell.length_a   1.000
_cell.length_b   1.000
_cell.length_c   1.000
_cell.angle_alpha   90.00
_cell.angle_beta   90.00
_cell.angle_gamma   90.00
#
_symmetry.space_group_name_H-M   'P 1'
#
loop_
_entity.id
_entity.type
_entity.pdbx_description
1 polymer ?
#
loop_
_entity_poly.entity_id
_entity_poly.type
_entity_poly.pdbx_seq_one_letter_code
_entity_poly.pdbx_strand_id
1 'polypeptide(L)'
;MHNSARFDKPYFIEKLVSALSYITSGFVGFIWLLLGIFTKSKVRPFMKYHIFQSIFLAIAYFLLCQLLGMLGTIVSYIPFVNNLVLMVAYLLNAPILFGISIIQVLIYTLIIYLVVTSMQGRYSYLPWISDIIKMNVRN
;
A
#
# COMPACT_ATOMS: atom_id res chain seq x y z
N MET A 1 -30.29 6.10 15.76
CA MET A 1 -29.05 5.77 16.48
C MET A 1 -27.95 6.71 16.02
N HIS A 2 -27.18 7.20 16.98
CA HIS A 2 -26.55 8.51 17.03
C HIS A 2 -25.04 8.39 16.86
N ASN A 3 -24.48 9.07 15.85
CA ASN A 3 -23.18 9.75 15.82
C ASN A 3 -22.70 9.88 14.37
N SER A 4 -23.20 10.92 13.70
CA SER A 4 -22.47 11.59 12.63
C SER A 4 -21.14 12.07 13.19
N ALA A 5 -20.10 11.23 13.13
CA ALA A 5 -18.73 11.65 13.33
C ALA A 5 -18.51 12.88 12.45
N ARG A 6 -18.27 14.04 13.07
CA ARG A 6 -17.95 15.27 12.36
C ARG A 6 -16.88 14.94 11.33
N PHE A 7 -17.17 15.24 10.07
CA PHE A 7 -16.18 15.31 9.01
C PHE A 7 -15.27 16.52 9.28
N ASP A 8 -14.50 16.48 10.37
CA ASP A 8 -13.43 17.44 10.57
C ASP A 8 -12.43 17.19 9.44
N LYS A 9 -12.25 18.21 8.59
CA LYS A 9 -11.31 18.15 7.47
C LYS A 9 -9.94 17.73 8.02
N PRO A 10 -9.29 16.69 7.46
CA PRO A 10 -8.01 16.23 7.97
C PRO A 10 -6.98 17.35 7.87
N TYR A 11 -6.16 17.48 8.91
CA TYR A 11 -5.12 18.51 8.95
C TYR A 11 -4.06 18.24 7.87
N PHE A 12 -3.33 19.29 7.49
CA PHE A 12 -2.25 19.17 6.52
C PHE A 12 -1.21 18.12 6.94
N ILE A 13 -0.83 18.09 8.22
CA ILE A 13 0.12 17.09 8.73
C ILE A 13 -0.40 15.66 8.61
N GLU A 14 -1.70 15.43 8.82
CA GLU A 14 -2.31 14.10 8.70
C GLU A 14 -2.30 13.61 7.25
N LYS A 15 -2.55 14.52 6.32
CA LYS A 15 -2.47 14.27 4.87
C LYS A 15 -1.04 13.95 4.45
N LEU A 16 -0.07 14.72 4.95
CA LEU A 16 1.35 14.55 4.65
C LEU A 16 1.88 13.21 5.19
N VAL A 17 1.58 12.88 6.46
CA VAL A 17 1.94 11.58 7.06
C VAL A 17 1.28 10.44 6.31
N SER A 18 0.00 10.58 5.92
CA SER A 18 -0.71 9.57 5.13
C SER A 18 -0.06 9.35 3.75
N ALA A 19 0.30 10.41 3.05
CA ALA A 19 0.99 10.34 1.76
C ALA A 19 2.37 9.70 1.88
N LEU A 20 3.17 10.15 2.86
CA LEU A 20 4.49 9.59 3.12
C LEU A 20 4.41 8.11 3.50
N SER A 21 3.35 7.70 4.20
CA SER A 21 3.14 6.29 4.53
C SER A 21 3.05 5.43 3.28
N TYR A 22 2.41 5.87 2.20
CA TYR A 22 2.41 5.10 0.95
C TYR A 22 3.78 5.06 0.27
N ILE A 23 4.50 6.19 0.26
CA ILE A 23 5.83 6.28 -0.38
C ILE A 23 6.84 5.38 0.35
N THR A 24 6.78 5.33 1.68
CA THR A 24 7.71 4.55 2.50
C THR A 24 7.17 3.17 2.87
N SER A 25 6.18 2.64 2.13
CA SER A 25 5.60 1.31 2.39
C SER A 25 5.15 1.08 3.84
N GLY A 26 4.55 2.10 4.45
CA GLY A 26 4.02 2.09 5.82
C GLY A 26 5.01 2.54 6.90
N PHE A 27 6.30 2.72 6.59
CA PHE A 27 7.32 3.00 7.61
C PHE A 27 7.11 4.33 8.35
N VAL A 28 6.88 5.44 7.63
CA VAL A 28 6.59 6.75 8.26
C VAL A 28 5.31 6.68 9.11
N GLY A 29 4.29 5.99 8.62
CA GLY A 29 3.05 5.76 9.36
C GLY A 29 3.26 4.96 10.64
N PHE A 30 4.10 3.93 10.58
CA PHE A 30 4.47 3.12 11.72
C PHE A 30 5.20 3.94 12.79
N ILE A 31 6.19 4.76 12.39
CA ILE A 31 6.85 5.70 13.30
C ILE A 31 5.83 6.63 13.96
N TRP A 32 4.87 7.15 13.18
CA TRP A 32 3.84 8.05 13.71
C TRP A 32 2.92 7.37 14.73
N LEU A 33 2.58 6.09 14.53
CA LEU A 33 1.84 5.30 15.52
C LEU A 33 2.65 5.15 16.82
N LEU A 34 3.94 4.85 16.73
CA LEU A 34 4.82 4.76 17.91
C LEU A 34 4.90 6.09 18.67
N LEU A 35 5.10 7.20 17.96
CA LEU A 35 5.10 8.54 18.57
C LEU A 35 3.77 8.86 19.26
N GLY A 36 2.64 8.45 18.67
CA GLY A 36 1.31 8.59 19.28
C GLY A 36 1.19 7.88 20.63
N ILE A 37 1.83 6.72 20.79
CA ILE A 37 1.89 5.98 22.06
C ILE A 37 2.70 6.77 23.10
N PHE A 38 3.90 7.24 22.75
CA PHE A 38 4.76 7.98 23.68
C PHE A 38 4.17 9.34 24.09
N THR A 39 3.54 10.04 23.15
CA THR A 39 2.91 11.36 23.39
C THR A 39 1.51 11.25 24.00
N LYS A 40 0.98 10.03 24.18
CA LYS A 40 -0.41 9.76 24.58
C LYS A 40 -1.45 10.47 23.69
N SER A 41 -1.08 10.73 22.44
CA SER A 41 -1.92 11.40 21.46
C SER A 41 -2.81 10.40 20.72
N LYS A 42 -4.09 10.74 20.57
CA LYS A 42 -5.03 9.92 19.80
C LYS A 42 -4.83 10.19 18.31
N VAL A 43 -4.26 9.22 17.59
CA VAL A 43 -4.18 9.21 16.13
C VAL A 43 -5.60 9.21 15.55
N ARG A 44 -5.90 10.19 14.69
CA ARG A 44 -7.25 10.35 14.12
C ARG A 44 -7.60 9.22 13.15
N PRO A 45 -8.91 8.91 12.95
CA PRO A 45 -9.34 7.83 12.07
C PRO A 45 -8.82 7.93 10.63
N PHE A 46 -8.74 9.14 10.08
CA PHE A 46 -8.21 9.40 8.73
C PHE A 46 -6.77 8.89 8.58
N MET A 47 -5.91 9.30 9.49
CA MET A 47 -4.49 8.93 9.48
C MET A 47 -4.32 7.44 9.78
N LYS A 48 -5.05 6.89 10.76
CA LYS A 48 -5.06 5.44 11.04
C LYS A 48 -5.38 4.64 9.78
N TYR A 49 -6.42 5.03 9.06
CA TYR A 49 -6.84 4.34 7.84
C TYR A 49 -5.71 4.24 6.81
N HIS A 50 -5.07 5.36 6.47
CA HIS A 50 -4.00 5.36 5.46
C HIS A 50 -2.74 4.64 5.93
N ILE A 51 -2.39 4.76 7.22
CA ILE A 51 -1.27 4.01 7.80
C ILE A 51 -1.52 2.51 7.69
N PHE A 52 -2.66 2.01 8.16
CA PHE A 52 -2.99 0.59 8.06
C PHE A 52 -3.10 0.12 6.60
N GLN A 53 -3.63 0.95 5.70
CA GLN A 53 -3.70 0.61 4.28
C GLN A 53 -2.32 0.48 3.65
N SER A 54 -1.40 1.40 3.95
CA SER A 54 -0.04 1.34 3.43
C SER A 54 0.74 0.12 3.95
N ILE A 55 0.61 -0.21 5.24
CA ILE A 55 1.22 -1.40 5.84
C ILE A 55 0.63 -2.68 5.24
N PHE A 56 -0.69 -2.75 5.10
CA PHE A 56 -1.35 -3.91 4.51
C PHE A 56 -0.90 -4.13 3.06
N LEU A 57 -0.84 -3.07 2.25
CA LEU A 57 -0.36 -3.14 0.87
C LEU A 57 1.10 -3.60 0.80
N ALA A 58 1.96 -3.10 1.68
CA ALA A 58 3.37 -3.50 1.73
C ALA A 58 3.52 -5.00 2.05
N ILE A 59 2.81 -5.49 3.07
CA ILE A 59 2.81 -6.90 3.45
C ILE A 59 2.24 -7.76 2.32
N ALA A 60 1.10 -7.37 1.74
CA ALA A 60 0.47 -8.10 0.64
C ALA A 60 1.39 -8.21 -0.58
N TYR A 61 2.05 -7.10 -0.96
CA TYR A 61 3.02 -7.10 -2.04
C TYR A 61 4.22 -8.01 -1.75
N PHE A 62 4.81 -7.91 -0.56
CA PHE A 62 5.91 -8.76 -0.14
C PHE A 62 5.55 -10.26 -0.20
N LEU A 63 4.40 -10.63 0.36
CA LEU A 63 3.91 -12.02 0.35
C LEU A 63 3.64 -12.51 -1.08
N LEU A 64 3.07 -11.66 -1.94
CA LEU A 64 2.85 -11.99 -3.35
C LEU A 64 4.17 -12.27 -4.07
N CYS A 65 5.17 -11.41 -3.91
CA CYS A 65 6.50 -11.62 -4.49
C CYS A 65 7.14 -12.92 -3.99
N GLN A 66 7.05 -13.18 -2.68
CA GLN A 66 7.61 -14.40 -2.10
C GLN A 66 6.92 -15.66 -2.62
N LEU A 67 5.58 -15.63 -2.73
CA LEU A 67 4.79 -16.73 -3.26
C LEU A 67 5.12 -16.99 -4.73
N LEU A 68 5.16 -15.95 -5.56
CA LEU A 68 5.52 -16.06 -6.97
C LEU A 68 6.95 -16.58 -7.16
N GLY A 69 7.90 -16.13 -6.34
CA GLY A 69 9.28 -16.63 -6.35
C GLY A 69 9.35 -18.12 -6.02
N MET A 70 8.64 -18.56 -4.98
CA MET A 70 8.55 -19.97 -4.62
C MET A 70 7.91 -20.83 -5.73
N LEU A 71 6.80 -20.37 -6.30
CA LEU A 71 6.17 -21.04 -7.45
C LEU A 71 7.10 -21.09 -8.66
N GLY A 72 7.84 -20.01 -8.92
CA GLY A 72 8.86 -19.96 -9.97
C GLY A 72 9.93 -21.04 -9.77
N THR A 73 10.43 -21.22 -8.55
CA THR A 73 11.39 -22.28 -8.22
C THR A 73 10.81 -23.67 -8.48
N ILE A 74 9.56 -23.93 -8.08
CA ILE A 74 8.91 -25.23 -8.33
C ILE A 74 8.74 -25.48 -9.83
N VAL A 75 8.33 -24.47 -10.59
CA VAL A 75 8.13 -24.60 -12.04
C VAL A 75 9.47 -24.76 -12.79
N SER A 76 10.57 -24.28 -12.22
CA SER A 76 11.90 -24.37 -12.82
C SER A 76 12.39 -25.81 -13.05
N TYR A 77 11.86 -26.78 -12.30
CA TYR A 77 12.17 -28.20 -12.49
C TYR A 77 11.66 -28.79 -13.82
N ILE A 78 10.71 -28.11 -14.49
CA ILE A 78 10.17 -28.52 -15.79
C ILE A 78 10.78 -27.60 -16.87
N PRO A 79 11.76 -28.07 -17.68
CA PRO A 79 12.57 -27.19 -18.53
C PRO A 79 11.77 -26.34 -19.52
N PHE A 80 10.75 -26.91 -20.16
CA PHE A 80 9.91 -26.19 -21.13
C PHE A 80 9.07 -25.09 -20.46
N VAL A 81 8.46 -25.40 -19.31
CA VAL A 81 7.61 -24.44 -18.58
C VAL A 81 8.46 -23.33 -17.96
N ASN A 82 9.66 -23.66 -17.46
CA ASN A 82 10.61 -22.69 -16.94
C ASN A 82 10.94 -21.59 -17.98
N ASN A 83 11.23 -21.98 -19.21
CA ASN A 83 11.56 -21.03 -20.27
C ASN A 83 10.38 -20.08 -20.58
N LEU A 84 9.14 -20.60 -20.56
CA LEU A 84 7.95 -19.77 -20.75
C LEU A 84 7.75 -18.79 -19.59
N VAL A 85 7.91 -19.24 -18.35
CA VAL A 85 7.79 -18.38 -17.16
C VAL A 85 8.86 -17.30 -17.17
N LEU A 86 10.11 -17.64 -17.50
CA LEU A 86 11.20 -16.67 -17.61
C LEU A 86 10.96 -15.65 -18.73
N MET A 87 10.43 -16.07 -19.87
CA MET A 87 10.07 -15.16 -20.96
C MET A 87 8.99 -14.16 -20.53
N VAL A 88 7.94 -14.64 -19.86
CA VAL A 88 6.86 -13.78 -19.33
C VAL A 88 7.40 -12.84 -18.23
N ALA A 89 8.17 -13.37 -17.28
CA ALA A 89 8.76 -12.59 -16.21
C ALA A 89 9.71 -11.52 -16.74
N TYR A 90 10.51 -11.86 -17.76
CA TYR A 90 11.36 -10.92 -18.47
C TYR A 90 10.54 -9.81 -19.12
N LEU A 91 9.49 -10.13 -19.88
CA LEU A 91 8.65 -9.12 -20.53
C LEU A 91 8.05 -8.12 -19.52
N LEU A 92 7.62 -8.61 -18.35
CA LEU A 92 6.98 -7.78 -17.32
C LEU A 92 7.98 -6.96 -16.50
N ASN A 93 9.20 -7.46 -16.30
CA ASN A 93 10.24 -6.82 -15.49
C ASN A 93 11.32 -6.12 -16.31
N ALA A 94 11.36 -6.32 -17.63
CA ALA A 94 12.33 -5.68 -18.50
C ALA A 94 12.17 -4.16 -18.41
N PRO A 95 13.29 -3.42 -18.33
CA PRO A 95 13.27 -1.97 -18.33
C PRO A 95 12.79 -1.48 -19.71
N ILE A 96 11.75 -0.65 -19.73
CA ILE A 96 11.21 -0.10 -20.99
C ILE A 96 11.68 1.34 -21.19
N LEU A 97 11.30 2.23 -20.26
CA LEU A 97 11.63 3.66 -20.33
C LEU A 97 12.30 4.08 -19.04
N PHE A 98 13.44 4.77 -19.16
CA PHE A 98 14.22 5.29 -18.01
C PHE A 98 14.58 4.22 -16.96
N GLY A 99 14.70 2.96 -17.37
CA GLY A 99 14.99 1.84 -16.46
C GLY A 99 13.79 1.30 -15.68
N ILE A 100 12.57 1.79 -15.94
CA ILE A 100 11.35 1.39 -15.23
C ILE A 100 10.64 0.27 -15.99
N SER A 101 10.21 -0.77 -15.28
CA SER A 101 9.46 -1.91 -15.84
C SER A 101 7.94 -1.67 -15.84
N ILE A 102 7.17 -2.46 -16.61
CA ILE A 102 5.69 -2.36 -16.64
C ILE A 102 5.11 -2.53 -15.24
N ILE A 103 5.60 -3.53 -14.50
CA ILE A 103 5.16 -3.79 -13.12
C ILE A 103 5.40 -2.56 -12.25
N GLN A 104 6.59 -1.93 -12.37
CA GLN A 104 6.90 -0.73 -11.61
C GLN A 104 6.01 0.45 -12.00
N VAL A 105 5.70 0.63 -13.29
CA VAL A 105 4.74 1.67 -13.74
C VAL A 105 3.37 1.47 -13.08
N LEU A 106 2.87 0.23 -13.02
CA LEU A 106 1.59 -0.08 -12.37
C LEU A 106 1.64 0.22 -10.86
N ILE A 107 2.71 -0.21 -10.18
CA ILE A 107 2.90 0.03 -8.75
C ILE A 107 2.99 1.53 -8.45
N TYR A 108 3.78 2.28 -9.22
CA TYR A 108 3.92 3.73 -9.02
C TYR A 108 2.63 4.47 -9.33
N THR A 109 1.88 4.06 -10.36
CA THR A 109 0.57 4.63 -10.66
C THR A 109 -0.40 4.43 -9.48
N LEU A 110 -0.42 3.23 -8.90
CA LEU A 110 -1.21 2.93 -7.71
C LEU A 110 -0.77 3.78 -6.50
N ILE A 111 0.53 3.88 -6.23
CA ILE A 111 1.06 4.70 -5.12
C ILE A 111 0.69 6.18 -5.32
N ILE A 112 0.88 6.71 -6.53
CA ILE A 112 0.54 8.11 -6.87
C ILE A 112 -0.96 8.33 -6.67
N TYR A 113 -1.81 7.43 -7.14
CA TYR A 113 -3.25 7.50 -6.89
C TYR A 113 -3.56 7.62 -5.39
N LEU A 114 -2.99 6.74 -4.56
CA LEU A 114 -3.21 6.72 -3.11
C LEU A 114 -2.71 7.98 -2.41
N VAL A 115 -1.55 8.49 -2.84
CA VAL A 115 -0.93 9.74 -2.34
C VAL A 115 -1.79 10.95 -2.69
N VAL A 116 -2.22 11.07 -3.96
CA VAL A 116 -3.02 12.21 -4.41
C VAL A 116 -4.35 12.25 -3.68
N THR A 117 -5.04 11.11 -3.55
CA THR A 117 -6.32 11.06 -2.84
C THR A 117 -6.17 11.30 -1.33
N SER A 118 -5.09 10.84 -0.69
CA SER A 118 -4.83 11.16 0.72
C SER A 118 -4.51 12.65 0.91
N MET A 119 -3.78 13.28 -0.01
CA MET A 119 -3.50 14.72 0.02
C MET A 119 -4.77 15.56 -0.17
N GLN A 120 -5.73 15.08 -0.96
CA GLN A 120 -7.07 15.68 -1.06
C GLN A 120 -7.89 15.52 0.24
N GLY A 121 -7.44 14.71 1.20
CA GLY A 121 -8.17 14.42 2.43
C GLY A 121 -9.31 13.41 2.24
N ARG A 122 -9.24 12.60 1.18
CA ARG A 122 -10.22 11.56 0.87
C ARG A 122 -9.69 10.20 1.32
N TYR A 123 -10.60 9.33 1.78
CA TYR A 123 -10.30 7.93 2.05
C TYR A 123 -10.13 7.18 0.72
N SER A 124 -8.88 6.93 0.32
CA SER A 124 -8.52 6.23 -0.92
C SER A 124 -9.13 4.83 -0.95
N TYR A 125 -9.99 4.53 -1.91
CA TYR A 125 -10.64 3.22 -1.99
C TYR A 125 -9.88 2.27 -2.90
N LEU A 126 -9.63 1.07 -2.37
CA LEU A 126 -9.19 -0.14 -3.06
C LEU A 126 -10.14 -1.26 -2.64
N PRO A 127 -10.81 -1.94 -3.60
CA PRO A 127 -11.68 -3.07 -3.32
C PRO A 127 -11.00 -4.11 -2.42
N TRP A 128 -11.77 -4.71 -1.51
CA TRP A 128 -11.32 -5.68 -0.49
C TRP A 128 -10.43 -5.10 0.60
N ILE A 129 -9.34 -4.42 0.23
CA ILE A 129 -8.37 -3.87 1.19
C ILE A 129 -9.03 -2.79 2.05
N SER A 130 -9.71 -1.84 1.40
CA SER A 130 -10.34 -0.73 2.11
C SER A 130 -11.51 -1.19 2.98
N ASP A 131 -12.20 -2.26 2.59
CA ASP A 131 -13.34 -2.79 3.33
C ASP A 131 -12.86 -3.47 4.63
N ILE A 132 -11.79 -4.27 4.55
CA ILE A 132 -11.12 -4.86 5.73
C ILE A 132 -10.67 -3.77 6.70
N ILE A 133 -10.06 -2.69 6.20
CA ILE A 133 -9.51 -1.63 7.06
C ILE A 133 -10.63 -0.80 7.68
N LYS A 134 -11.67 -0.45 6.93
CA LYS A 134 -12.81 0.33 7.46
C LYS A 134 -13.50 -0.38 8.61
N MET A 135 -13.60 -1.71 8.57
CA MET A 135 -14.17 -2.51 9.67
C MET A 135 -13.33 -2.42 10.95
N ASN A 136 -12.01 -2.26 10.84
CA ASN A 136 -11.10 -2.26 11.99
C ASN A 136 -10.76 -0.85 12.53
N VAL A 137 -10.88 0.20 11.72
CA VAL A 137 -10.48 1.57 12.11
C VAL A 137 -11.64 2.41 12.65
N ARG A 138 -12.89 2.01 12.38
CA ARG A 138 -14.09 2.77 12.74
C ARG A 138 -14.77 2.31 14.03
N ASN A 139 -14.23 1.30 14.70
CA ASN A 139 -14.66 0.86 16.03
C ASN A 139 -14.04 1.70 17.15
#